data_AF-A0A1G4V9Q1-F1
#
_entry.id   AF-A0A1G4V9Q1-F1
#
_cell.length_a   1.000
_cell.length_b   1.000
_cell.length_c   1.000
_cell.angle_alpha   90.00
_cell.angle_beta   90.00
_cell.angle_gamma   90.00
#
_symmetry.space_group_name_H-M   'P 1'
#
loop_
_entity.id
_entity.type
_entity.pdbx_description
1 polymer ?
#
loop_
_entity_poly.entity_id
_entity_poly.type
_entity_poly.pdbx_seq_one_letter_code
_entity_poly.pdbx_strand_id
1 'polypeptide(L)'
;MEKISFAGNNGDAIEFYVIEKTTLGGVDYMLVTESETEDGDAYVLKDLSKSGDSEGVYEIVDDEDELQAVGQVFGALLEDIDILQ
;
A
#
# COMPACT_ATOMS: atom_id res chain seq x y z
N MET A 1 -0.41 6.89 -11.44
CA MET A 1 -0.63 5.95 -10.32
C MET A 1 -1.80 5.04 -10.68
N GLU A 2 -1.75 3.76 -10.30
CA GLU A 2 -2.87 2.83 -10.45
C GLU A 2 -3.94 3.18 -9.40
N LYS A 3 -5.21 3.26 -9.76
CA LYS A 3 -6.30 3.55 -8.81
C LYS A 3 -6.95 2.24 -8.37
N ILE A 4 -7.11 2.06 -7.07
CA ILE A 4 -7.78 0.92 -6.47
C ILE A 4 -8.94 1.39 -5.59
N SER A 5 -10.05 0.67 -5.64
CA SER A 5 -11.24 0.94 -4.83
C SER A 5 -11.43 -0.19 -3.84
N PHE A 6 -11.48 0.14 -2.55
CA PHE A 6 -11.75 -0.78 -1.47
C PHE A 6 -13.19 -0.60 -0.99
N ALA A 7 -13.86 -1.72 -0.71
CA ALA A 7 -15.13 -1.68 0.03
C ALA A 7 -14.80 -1.54 1.52
N GLY A 8 -15.03 -0.36 2.08
CA GLY A 8 -14.90 -0.12 3.50
C GLY A 8 -15.94 -0.90 4.31
N ASN A 9 -15.70 -1.04 5.62
CA ASN A 9 -16.55 -1.84 6.52
C ASN A 9 -18.02 -1.34 6.59
N ASN A 10 -18.27 -0.06 6.29
CA ASN A 10 -19.61 0.52 6.26
C ASN A 10 -20.31 0.40 4.90
N GLY A 11 -19.66 -0.21 3.90
CA GLY A 11 -20.16 -0.27 2.52
C GLY A 11 -19.80 0.94 1.65
N ASP A 12 -19.09 1.92 2.21
CA ASP A 12 -18.54 3.03 1.45
C ASP A 12 -17.33 2.58 0.64
N ALA A 13 -17.29 2.95 -0.64
CA ALA A 13 -16.12 2.73 -1.47
C ALA A 13 -15.07 3.79 -1.13
N ILE A 14 -13.90 3.34 -0.69
CA ILE A 14 -12.73 4.18 -0.43
C ILE A 14 -11.78 4.00 -1.61
N GLU A 15 -11.36 5.11 -2.21
CA GLU A 15 -10.49 5.09 -3.36
C GLU A 15 -9.09 5.52 -2.96
N PHE A 16 -8.09 4.74 -3.34
CA PHE A 16 -6.69 5.09 -3.15
C PHE A 16 -5.92 4.97 -4.46
N TYR A 17 -4.80 5.67 -4.51
CA TYR A 17 -3.83 5.60 -5.59
C TYR A 17 -2.61 4.83 -5.11
N VAL A 18 -2.22 3.81 -5.86
CA VAL A 18 -1.03 3.01 -5.60
C VAL A 18 0.21 3.79 -6.00
N ILE A 19 1.09 3.97 -5.03
CA ILE A 19 2.42 4.53 -5.22
C ILE A 19 3.39 3.40 -5.57
N GLU A 20 3.46 2.36 -4.73
CA GLU A 20 4.40 1.25 -4.91
C GLU A 20 3.91 -0.04 -4.24
N LYS A 21 4.40 -1.21 -4.70
CA LYS A 21 4.09 -2.53 -4.12
C LYS A 21 5.37 -3.31 -3.82
N THR A 22 5.37 -4.09 -2.75
CA THR A 22 6.51 -4.95 -2.41
C THR A 22 6.08 -6.17 -1.61
N THR A 23 6.92 -7.20 -1.57
CA THR A 23 6.69 -8.41 -0.78
C THR A 23 7.78 -8.51 0.29
N LEU A 24 7.40 -8.51 1.56
CA LEU A 24 8.33 -8.63 2.69
C LEU A 24 7.97 -9.84 3.54
N GLY A 25 8.90 -10.78 3.68
CA GLY A 25 8.69 -11.99 4.49
C GLY A 25 7.59 -12.92 3.95
N GLY A 26 7.27 -12.82 2.65
CA GLY A 26 6.18 -13.59 2.03
C GLY A 26 4.79 -12.99 2.26
N VAL A 27 4.71 -11.76 2.76
CA VAL A 27 3.50 -10.97 2.86
C VAL A 27 3.58 -9.82 1.86
N ASP A 28 2.52 -9.59 1.12
CA ASP A 28 2.43 -8.49 0.16
C ASP A 28 1.98 -7.20 0.85
N TYR A 29 2.69 -6.12 0.53
CA TYR A 29 2.42 -4.77 1.03
C TYR A 29 2.28 -3.80 -0.12
N MET A 30 1.49 -2.76 0.09
CA MET A 30 1.24 -1.72 -0.89
C MET A 30 1.23 -0.36 -0.22
N LEU A 31 1.99 0.58 -0.77
CA LEU A 31 1.94 1.98 -0.38
C LEU A 31 0.89 2.68 -1.25
N VAL A 32 -0.10 3.28 -0.60
CA VAL A 32 -1.18 4.00 -1.27
C VAL A 32 -1.33 5.42 -0.72
N THR A 33 -1.97 6.30 -1.48
CA THR A 33 -2.31 7.66 -1.06
C THR A 33 -3.76 7.97 -1.40
N GLU A 34 -4.40 8.80 -0.59
CA GLU A 34 -5.75 9.32 -0.86
C GLU A 34 -5.75 10.50 -1.84
N SER A 35 -4.58 11.08 -2.12
CA SER A 35 -4.43 12.18 -3.08
C SER A 35 -3.72 11.72 -4.34
N GLU A 36 -4.13 12.25 -5.48
CA GLU A 36 -3.38 12.08 -6.74
C GLU A 36 -2.07 12.90 -6.74
N THR A 37 -1.91 13.82 -5.77
CA THR A 37 -0.75 14.70 -5.60
C THR A 37 0.12 14.28 -4.41
N GLU A 38 1.36 14.76 -4.36
CA GLU A 38 2.37 14.42 -3.34
C GLU A 38 2.12 15.02 -1.94
N ASP A 39 1.04 15.81 -1.78
CA ASP A 39 0.67 16.46 -0.51
C ASP A 39 -0.38 15.66 0.30
N GLY A 40 -0.77 14.47 -0.16
CA GLY A 40 -1.75 13.62 0.52
C GLY A 40 -1.14 12.70 1.58
N ASP A 41 -1.98 12.27 2.53
CA ASP A 41 -1.58 11.23 3.49
C ASP A 41 -1.41 9.89 2.77
N ALA A 42 -0.29 9.23 3.05
CA ALA A 42 0.04 7.91 2.52
C ALA A 42 -0.19 6.83 3.59
N TYR A 43 -0.68 5.68 3.15
CA TYR A 43 -1.02 4.54 3.97
C TYR A 43 -0.33 3.29 3.44
N VAL A 44 0.16 2.45 4.34
CA VAL A 44 0.67 1.12 3.99
C VAL A 44 -0.45 0.11 4.21
N LEU A 45 -0.79 -0.64 3.17
CA LEU A 45 -1.76 -1.72 3.20
C LEU A 45 -1.03 -3.07 3.15
N LYS A 46 -1.48 -4.00 3.97
CA LYS A 46 -1.01 -5.39 4.04
C LYS A 46 -2.04 -6.32 3.44
N ASP A 47 -1.62 -7.20 2.54
CA ASP A 47 -2.47 -8.24 1.98
C ASP A 47 -2.65 -9.37 3.00
N LEU A 48 -3.90 -9.59 3.39
CA LEU A 48 -4.36 -10.67 4.25
C LEU A 48 -5.22 -11.69 3.47
N SER A 49 -5.32 -11.54 2.16
CA SER A 49 -6.05 -12.46 1.29
C SER A 49 -5.41 -13.84 1.30
N LYS A 50 -6.24 -14.87 1.14
CA LYS A 50 -5.74 -16.24 1.02
C LYS A 50 -5.54 -16.58 -0.43
N SER A 51 -4.56 -17.46 -0.69
CA SER A 51 -4.33 -18.00 -2.02
C SER A 51 -5.62 -18.66 -2.54
N GLY A 52 -6.19 -18.07 -3.60
CA GLY A 52 -7.43 -18.54 -4.22
C GLY A 52 -8.67 -17.72 -3.89
N ASP A 53 -8.57 -16.67 -3.07
CA ASP A 53 -9.64 -15.69 -2.96
C ASP A 53 -9.76 -14.89 -4.26
N SER A 54 -11.00 -14.72 -4.72
CA SER A 54 -11.32 -13.88 -5.88
C SER A 54 -11.21 -12.39 -5.58
N GLU A 55 -11.20 -12.03 -4.30
CA GLU A 55 -11.18 -10.66 -3.79
C GLU A 55 -10.01 -10.51 -2.80
N GLY A 56 -9.17 -9.49 -3.01
CA GLY A 56 -8.08 -9.19 -2.09
C GLY A 56 -8.59 -8.55 -0.80
N VAL A 57 -8.11 -9.00 0.34
CA VAL A 57 -8.42 -8.44 1.66
C VAL A 57 -7.19 -7.70 2.14
N TYR A 58 -7.33 -6.40 2.37
CA TYR A 58 -6.22 -5.55 2.77
C TYR A 58 -6.51 -4.86 4.09
N GLU A 59 -5.48 -4.72 4.92
CA GLU A 59 -5.54 -4.05 6.22
C GLU A 59 -4.49 -2.95 6.29
N ILE A 60 -4.84 -1.80 6.88
CA ILE A 60 -3.88 -0.72 7.12
C ILE A 60 -2.89 -1.20 8.19
N VAL A 61 -1.60 -1.01 7.92
CA VAL A 61 -0.54 -1.32 8.89
C VAL A 61 -0.48 -0.19 9.92
N ASP A 62 -1.00 -0.45 11.12
CA ASP A 62 -0.99 0.49 12.24
C ASP A 62 0.16 0.24 13.23
N ASP A 63 0.90 -0.87 13.10
CA ASP A 63 2.02 -1.21 13.96
C ASP A 63 3.29 -0.42 13.56
N GLU A 64 3.88 0.32 14.51
CA GLU A 64 5.01 1.20 14.23
C GLU A 64 6.28 0.44 13.78
N ASP A 65 6.55 -0.73 14.36
CA ASP A 65 7.72 -1.53 14.03
C ASP A 65 7.57 -2.12 12.61
N GLU A 66 6.37 -2.61 12.28
CA GLU A 66 6.03 -3.11 10.94
C GLU A 66 6.07 -1.97 9.89
N LEU A 67 5.47 -0.82 10.21
CA LEU A 67 5.46 0.35 9.34
C LEU A 67 6.90 0.84 9.07
N GLN A 68 7.76 0.86 10.09
CA GLN A 68 9.16 1.25 9.92
C GLN A 68 9.91 0.26 9.01
N ALA A 69 9.74 -1.05 9.23
CA ALA A 69 10.40 -2.07 8.43
C ALA A 69 9.98 -2.01 6.95
N VAL A 70 8.67 -1.91 6.71
CA VAL A 70 8.11 -1.83 5.35
C VAL A 70 8.42 -0.48 4.71
N GLY A 71 8.35 0.61 5.48
CA GLY A 71 8.67 1.96 5.04
C GLY A 71 10.12 2.12 4.58
N GLN A 72 11.08 1.44 5.23
CA GLN A 72 12.46 1.39 4.74
C GLN A 72 12.58 0.74 3.36
N VAL A 73 11.81 -0.32 3.10
CA VAL A 73 11.79 -0.98 1.78
C VAL A 73 11.16 -0.07 0.75
N PHE A 74 10.03 0.56 1.04
CA PHE A 74 9.39 1.51 0.12
C PHE A 74 10.28 2.72 -0.17
N GLY A 75 10.93 3.29 0.86
CA GLY A 75 11.89 4.38 0.68
C GLY A 75 13.01 4.00 -0.29
N ALA A 76 13.62 2.82 -0.11
CA ALA A 76 14.65 2.34 -1.02
C ALA A 76 14.14 2.11 -2.45
N LEU A 77 12.91 1.60 -2.62
CA LEU A 77 12.31 1.38 -3.94
C LEU A 77 12.00 2.70 -4.65
N LEU A 78 11.49 3.70 -3.94
CA LEU A 78 11.20 5.03 -4.48
C LEU A 78 12.48 5.77 -4.85
N GLU A 79 13.51 5.69 -4.00
CA GLU A 79 14.84 6.24 -4.30
C GLU A 79 15.47 5.61 -5.56
N ASP A 80 15.20 4.32 -5.84
CA ASP A 80 15.68 3.63 -7.05
C ASP A 80 14.99 4.14 -8.34
N ILE A 81 13.78 4.68 -8.24
CA ILE A 81 13.04 5.26 -9.37
C ILE A 81 13.54 6.68 -9.70
N ASP A 82 13.97 7.45 -8.69
CA ASP A 82 14.50 8.80 -8.85
C ASP A 82 15.88 8.85 -9.55
N ILE A 83 16.66 7.77 -9.53
CA ILE A 83 18.00 7.74 -10.16
C ILE A 83 17.98 7.69 -11.69
N LEU A 84 16.81 7.58 -12.32
CA LEU A 84 16.66 7.54 -13.79
C LEU A 84 16.16 8.86 -14.42
N GLN A 85 16.17 9.99 -13.69
CA GLN A 85 15.89 11.32 -14.25
C GLN A 85 17.09 11.99 -14.92
#